data_AF-A0A958AID4-F1
#
_entry.id   AF-A0A958AID4-F1
#
_cell.length_a   1.000
_cell.length_b   1.000
_cell.length_c   1.000
_cell.angle_alpha   90.00
_cell.angle_beta   90.00
_cell.angle_gamma   90.00
#
_symmetry.space_group_name_H-M   'P 1'
#
loop_
_entity.id
_entity.type
_entity.pdbx_description
1 polymer ?
#
loop_
_entity_poly.entity_id
_entity_poly.type
_entity_poly.pdbx_seq_one_letter_code
_entity_poly.pdbx_strand_id
1 'polypeptide(L)'
;WHSLVLLVLCLTTNMLHWFGIEQPWPYVLLWTTGLAIWAPIFWMFRRRAGPVTFVERQIAHVWAASMVASVLLFFIEMMLKLPVLTLSPVLGLISGMVFLIKAGTLSGSFYIQSGTLFLTAMLMAALPDHRISAVLPGVINLPREGVELPDIGLTIFGFVVAACFFFPGLKYHRQRLAAREARDSVGSANSNSESAVVSPTETNASE
;
A
#
# COMPACT_ATOMS: atom_id res chain seq x y z
N TRP A 1 -1.56 9.29 -0.73
CA TRP A 1 -0.27 9.32 -1.46
C TRP A 1 0.26 7.91 -1.75
N HIS A 2 0.48 7.04 -0.75
CA HIS A 2 1.05 5.71 -1.00
C HIS A 2 0.22 4.82 -1.95
N SER A 3 -1.11 4.78 -1.81
CA SER A 3 -2.00 4.01 -2.70
C SER A 3 -1.93 4.46 -4.16
N LEU A 4 -1.90 5.78 -4.39
CA LEU A 4 -1.79 6.37 -5.73
C LEU A 4 -0.47 5.98 -6.40
N VAL A 5 0.61 5.96 -5.64
CA VAL A 5 1.95 5.65 -6.14
C VAL A 5 2.06 4.19 -6.53
N LEU A 6 1.52 3.28 -5.71
CA LEU A 6 1.46 1.85 -6.06
C LEU A 6 0.61 1.63 -7.31
N LEU A 7 -0.53 2.31 -7.42
CA LEU A 7 -1.37 2.24 -8.61
C LEU A 7 -0.62 2.71 -9.85
N VAL A 8 0.01 3.90 -9.80
CA VAL A 8 0.82 4.43 -10.90
C VAL A 8 1.97 3.48 -11.24
N LEU A 9 2.65 2.92 -10.23
CA LEU A 9 3.74 1.97 -10.46
C LEU A 9 3.25 0.71 -11.20
N CYS A 10 2.10 0.16 -10.80
CA CYS A 10 1.50 -1.00 -11.45
C CYS A 10 1.04 -0.67 -12.87
N LEU A 11 0.38 0.48 -13.06
CA LEU A 11 -0.06 0.94 -14.39
C LEU A 11 1.11 1.20 -15.33
N THR A 12 2.17 1.88 -14.87
CA THR A 12 3.40 2.09 -15.65
C THR A 12 4.06 0.77 -15.99
N THR A 13 4.09 -0.18 -15.04
CA THR A 13 4.63 -1.53 -15.30
C THR A 13 3.80 -2.25 -16.38
N ASN A 14 2.47 -2.17 -16.30
CA ASN A 14 1.58 -2.73 -17.32
C ASN A 14 1.75 -2.03 -18.68
N MET A 15 2.00 -0.73 -18.67
CA MET A 15 2.22 0.07 -19.86
C MET A 15 3.55 -0.28 -20.55
N LEU A 16 4.63 -0.48 -19.80
CA LEU A 16 5.91 -0.98 -20.35
C LEU A 16 5.71 -2.33 -21.04
N HIS A 17 4.92 -3.21 -20.40
CA HIS A 17 4.62 -4.51 -20.98
C HIS A 17 3.77 -4.38 -22.25
N TRP A 18 2.77 -3.48 -22.26
CA TRP A 18 1.94 -3.22 -23.43
C TRP A 18 2.75 -2.69 -24.63
N PHE A 19 3.84 -1.96 -24.38
CA PHE A 19 4.79 -1.55 -25.42
C PHE A 19 5.73 -2.67 -25.90
N GLY A 20 5.53 -3.92 -25.47
CA GLY A 20 6.32 -5.07 -25.90
C GLY A 20 7.73 -5.11 -25.30
N ILE A 21 7.98 -4.38 -24.21
CA ILE A 21 9.30 -4.39 -23.56
C ILE A 21 9.41 -5.65 -22.70
N GLU A 22 10.12 -6.66 -23.21
CA GLU A 22 10.31 -7.94 -22.51
C GLU A 22 11.59 -8.01 -21.69
N GLN A 23 12.49 -7.04 -21.86
CA GLN A 23 13.74 -7.00 -21.10
C GLN A 23 13.46 -6.74 -19.61
N PRO A 24 14.07 -7.47 -18.66
CA PRO A 24 13.82 -7.30 -17.22
C PRO A 24 14.33 -5.97 -16.64
N TRP A 25 15.42 -5.43 -17.19
CA TRP A 25 16.12 -4.26 -16.63
C TRP A 25 15.25 -3.00 -16.49
N PRO A 26 14.43 -2.60 -17.48
CA PRO A 26 13.47 -1.51 -17.32
C PRO A 26 12.54 -1.67 -16.11
N TYR A 27 12.07 -2.89 -15.83
CA TYR A 27 11.21 -3.18 -14.69
C TYR A 27 11.96 -3.08 -13.37
N VAL A 28 13.16 -3.67 -13.31
CA VAL A 28 14.04 -3.57 -12.14
C VAL A 28 14.34 -2.11 -11.84
N LEU A 29 14.72 -1.31 -12.85
CA LEU A 29 14.99 0.11 -12.68
C LEU A 29 13.77 0.88 -12.19
N LEU A 30 12.59 0.63 -12.77
CA LEU A 30 11.34 1.26 -12.34
C LEU A 30 11.03 0.97 -10.86
N TRP A 31 11.10 -0.30 -10.45
CA TRP A 31 10.77 -0.73 -9.09
C TRP A 31 11.84 -0.35 -8.06
N THR A 32 13.13 -0.45 -8.41
CA THR A 32 14.25 -0.06 -7.54
C THR A 32 14.33 1.45 -7.36
N THR A 33 14.11 2.24 -8.42
CA THR A 33 14.06 3.70 -8.34
C THR A 33 12.89 4.14 -7.46
N GLY A 34 11.74 3.48 -7.58
CA GLY A 34 10.63 3.64 -6.65
C GLY A 34 11.06 3.45 -5.20
N LEU A 35 11.74 2.34 -4.90
CA LEU A 35 12.30 2.03 -3.57
C LEU A 35 13.27 3.10 -3.07
N ALA A 36 14.25 3.47 -3.91
CA ALA A 36 15.35 4.38 -3.59
C ALA A 36 14.84 5.81 -3.32
N ILE A 37 13.80 6.25 -4.03
CA ILE A 37 13.19 7.56 -3.82
C ILE A 37 12.25 7.55 -2.61
N TRP A 38 11.45 6.50 -2.43
CA TRP A 38 10.41 6.48 -1.40
C TRP A 38 10.91 6.27 0.02
N ALA A 39 11.92 5.42 0.21
CA ALA A 39 12.48 5.16 1.54
C ALA A 39 12.93 6.44 2.29
N PRO A 40 13.75 7.34 1.70
CA PRO A 40 14.18 8.56 2.38
C PRO A 40 13.02 9.54 2.63
N ILE A 41 12.05 9.63 1.71
CA ILE A 41 10.87 10.50 1.88
C ILE A 41 10.04 10.05 3.09
N PHE A 42 9.74 8.74 3.20
CA PHE A 42 9.01 8.18 4.34
C PHE A 42 9.76 8.38 5.65
N TRP A 43 11.08 8.17 5.63
CA TRP A 43 11.93 8.43 6.78
C TRP A 43 11.85 9.88 7.23
N MET A 44 11.83 10.83 6.28
CA MET A 44 11.73 12.25 6.58
C MET A 44 10.38 12.63 7.21
N PHE A 45 9.26 12.10 6.72
CA PHE A 45 7.97 12.33 7.36
C PHE A 45 7.88 11.72 8.76
N ARG A 46 8.47 10.53 8.95
CA ARG A 46 8.43 9.86 10.26
C ARG A 46 9.31 10.56 11.30
N ARG A 47 10.46 11.14 10.90
CA ARG A 47 11.30 11.96 11.80
C ARG A 47 10.58 13.20 12.35
N ARG A 48 9.60 13.74 11.62
CA ARG A 48 8.81 14.91 12.07
C ARG A 48 7.69 14.56 13.05
N ALA A 49 7.34 13.28 13.21
CA ALA A 49 6.20 12.82 14.00
C ALA A 49 6.53 12.47 15.47
N GLY A 50 7.80 12.55 15.87
CA GLY A 50 8.26 12.23 17.23
C GLY A 50 9.03 10.91 17.34
N PRO A 51 9.27 10.41 18.57
CA PRO A 51 10.03 9.19 18.82
C PRO A 51 9.35 7.96 18.22
N VAL A 52 10.10 7.18 17.41
CA VAL A 52 9.55 6.00 16.73
C VAL A 52 9.42 4.83 17.71
N THR A 53 8.22 4.28 17.82
CA THR A 53 7.94 3.13 18.70
C THR A 53 8.54 1.83 18.15
N PHE A 54 8.63 0.80 18.99
CA PHE A 54 9.06 -0.53 18.55
C PHE A 54 8.16 -1.09 17.44
N VAL A 55 6.84 -1.01 17.60
CA VAL A 55 5.87 -1.52 16.63
C VAL A 55 5.99 -0.77 15.29
N GLU A 56 6.16 0.54 15.32
CA GLU A 56 6.37 1.35 14.10
C GLU A 56 7.66 0.96 13.36
N ARG A 57 8.74 0.65 14.09
CA ARG A 57 9.96 0.10 13.49
C ARG A 57 9.71 -1.26 12.84
N GLN A 58 8.97 -2.15 13.50
CA GLN A 58 8.67 -3.48 12.92
C GLN A 58 7.88 -3.36 11.62
N ILE A 59 6.85 -2.50 11.59
CA ILE A 59 6.07 -2.27 10.37
C ILE A 59 6.93 -1.67 9.25
N ALA A 60 7.90 -0.81 9.58
CA ALA A 60 8.83 -0.28 8.60
C ALA A 60 9.74 -1.36 8.01
N HIS A 61 10.25 -2.30 8.82
CA HIS A 61 11.06 -3.42 8.34
C HIS A 61 10.25 -4.40 7.50
N VAL A 62 9.01 -4.71 7.90
CA VAL A 62 8.11 -5.57 7.13
C VAL A 62 7.85 -4.99 5.74
N TRP A 63 7.60 -3.68 5.67
CA TRP A 63 7.45 -2.99 4.38
C TRP A 63 8.74 -2.97 3.56
N ALA A 64 9.90 -2.72 4.18
CA ALA A 64 11.18 -2.74 3.47
C ALA A 64 11.49 -4.14 2.91
N ALA A 65 11.28 -5.18 3.72
CA ALA A 65 11.46 -6.57 3.32
C ALA A 65 10.55 -6.96 2.15
N SER A 66 9.28 -6.52 2.15
CA SER A 66 8.37 -6.79 1.04
C SER A 66 8.80 -6.10 -0.26
N MET A 67 9.35 -4.89 -0.18
CA MET A 67 9.86 -4.18 -1.34
C MET A 67 11.10 -4.86 -1.91
N VAL A 68 12.04 -5.31 -1.04
CA VAL A 68 13.21 -6.08 -1.45
C VAL A 68 12.79 -7.40 -2.10
N ALA A 69 11.87 -8.14 -1.49
CA ALA A 69 11.33 -9.38 -2.06
C ALA A 69 10.70 -9.14 -3.45
N SER A 70 9.94 -8.06 -3.61
CA SER A 70 9.30 -7.71 -4.89
C SER A 70 10.33 -7.43 -5.99
N VAL A 71 11.44 -6.76 -5.68
CA VAL A 71 12.53 -6.54 -6.65
C VAL A 71 13.26 -7.85 -6.96
N LEU A 72 13.51 -8.69 -5.94
CA LEU A 72 14.20 -9.97 -6.11
C LEU A 72 13.41 -10.94 -7.00
N LEU A 73 12.09 -10.82 -7.11
CA LEU A 73 11.31 -11.62 -8.06
C LEU A 73 11.83 -11.49 -9.49
N PHE A 74 12.17 -10.29 -9.94
CA PHE A 74 12.77 -10.09 -11.28
C PHE A 74 14.12 -10.81 -11.43
N PHE A 75 14.92 -10.86 -10.37
CA PHE A 75 16.18 -11.61 -10.37
C PHE A 75 15.94 -13.12 -10.42
N ILE A 76 14.94 -13.62 -9.70
CA ILE A 76 14.55 -15.02 -9.76
C ILE A 76 14.04 -15.38 -11.15
N GLU A 77 13.20 -14.55 -11.78
CA GLU A 77 12.75 -14.74 -13.17
C GLU A 77 13.95 -14.83 -14.13
N MET A 78 14.94 -13.95 -13.99
CA MET A 78 16.17 -13.99 -14.79
C MET A 78 16.97 -15.29 -14.58
N MET A 79 17.14 -15.75 -13.33
CA MET A 79 17.87 -16.98 -13.03
C MET A 79 17.15 -18.23 -13.54
N LEU A 80 15.81 -18.23 -13.49
CA LEU A 80 14.96 -19.30 -13.98
C LEU A 80 14.68 -19.20 -15.50
N LYS A 81 15.18 -18.15 -16.17
CA LYS A 81 14.95 -17.86 -17.59
C LYS A 81 13.46 -17.79 -17.94
N LEU A 82 12.66 -17.27 -17.01
CA LEU A 82 11.24 -17.05 -17.21
C LEU A 82 11.01 -15.71 -17.94
N PRO A 83 9.90 -15.58 -18.70
CA PRO A 83 9.45 -14.29 -19.17
C PRO A 83 9.26 -13.31 -18.01
N VAL A 84 9.54 -12.02 -18.23
CA VAL A 84 9.34 -10.99 -17.21
C VAL A 84 7.88 -10.96 -16.75
N LEU A 85 7.62 -10.68 -15.46
CA LEU A 85 6.30 -10.66 -14.82
C LEU A 85 5.58 -12.02 -14.69
N THR A 86 6.21 -13.14 -15.06
CA THR A 86 5.64 -14.49 -14.84
C THR A 86 5.34 -14.75 -13.36
N LEU A 87 6.19 -14.24 -12.46
CA LEU A 87 6.03 -14.36 -11.00
C LEU A 87 5.25 -13.19 -10.39
N SER A 88 4.61 -12.34 -11.20
CA SER A 88 3.80 -11.22 -10.70
C SER A 88 2.67 -11.61 -9.74
N PRO A 89 2.03 -12.81 -9.79
CA PRO A 89 1.06 -13.21 -8.76
C PRO A 89 1.66 -13.28 -7.35
N VAL A 90 2.98 -13.51 -7.23
CA VAL A 90 3.69 -13.54 -5.94
C VAL A 90 3.68 -12.16 -5.26
N LEU A 91 3.53 -11.06 -6.00
CA LEU A 91 3.32 -9.74 -5.43
C LEU A 91 2.04 -9.67 -4.57
N GLY A 92 0.99 -10.38 -5.00
CA GLY A 92 -0.24 -10.55 -4.22
C GLY A 92 0.01 -11.27 -2.89
N LEU A 93 0.82 -12.34 -2.91
CA LEU A 93 1.21 -13.08 -1.70
C LEU A 93 2.07 -12.22 -0.76
N ILE A 94 3.09 -11.54 -1.29
CA ILE A 94 3.96 -10.65 -0.52
C ILE A 94 3.12 -9.54 0.15
N SER A 95 2.24 -8.89 -0.61
CA SER A 95 1.36 -7.85 -0.08
C SER A 95 0.37 -8.39 0.95
N GLY A 96 -0.21 -9.57 0.70
CA GLY A 96 -1.09 -10.26 1.64
C GLY A 96 -0.40 -10.56 2.97
N MET A 97 0.86 -10.99 2.95
CA MET A 97 1.69 -11.19 4.15
C MET A 97 1.94 -9.88 4.90
N VAL A 98 2.25 -8.79 4.19
CA VAL A 98 2.43 -7.46 4.82
C VAL A 98 1.18 -7.03 5.57
N PHE A 99 -0.01 -7.20 4.97
CA PHE A 99 -1.27 -6.88 5.63
C PHE A 99 -1.60 -7.83 6.78
N LEU A 100 -1.24 -9.11 6.68
CA LEU A 100 -1.42 -10.09 7.75
C LEU A 100 -0.60 -9.72 8.98
N ILE A 101 0.68 -9.40 8.79
CA ILE A 101 1.59 -8.99 9.86
C ILE A 101 1.12 -7.66 10.47
N LYS A 102 0.64 -6.72 9.66
CA LYS A 102 0.00 -5.49 10.15
C LYS A 102 -1.26 -5.77 10.96
N ALA A 103 -2.07 -6.74 10.57
CA ALA A 103 -3.27 -7.12 11.30
C ALA A 103 -2.93 -7.60 12.71
N GLY A 104 -1.93 -8.47 12.84
CA GLY A 104 -1.48 -8.99 14.13
C GLY A 104 -0.79 -7.95 15.02
N THR A 105 -0.19 -6.90 14.45
CA THR A 105 0.59 -5.90 15.20
C THR A 105 -0.20 -4.64 15.58
N LEU A 106 -1.17 -4.20 14.75
CA LEU A 106 -1.89 -2.94 14.96
C LEU A 106 -3.38 -3.13 15.28
N SER A 107 -4.08 -3.97 14.52
CA SER A 107 -5.54 -4.16 14.61
C SER A 107 -6.02 -5.26 13.68
N GLY A 108 -6.89 -6.15 14.17
CA GLY A 108 -7.46 -7.26 13.37
C GLY A 108 -8.28 -6.83 12.14
N SER A 109 -8.61 -5.54 11.98
CA SER A 109 -9.34 -5.07 10.79
C SER A 109 -8.60 -5.34 9.48
N PHE A 110 -7.27 -5.52 9.50
CA PHE A 110 -6.47 -5.75 8.29
C PHE A 110 -6.53 -7.19 7.75
N TYR A 111 -7.19 -8.13 8.46
CA TYR A 111 -7.35 -9.52 8.00
C TYR A 111 -8.14 -9.62 6.69
N ILE A 112 -9.15 -8.78 6.50
CA ILE A 112 -9.97 -8.76 5.27
C ILE A 112 -9.10 -8.38 4.06
N GLN A 113 -8.26 -7.36 4.20
CA GLN A 113 -7.33 -6.91 3.16
C GLN A 113 -6.31 -7.99 2.83
N SER A 114 -5.77 -8.67 3.85
CA SER A 114 -4.84 -9.79 3.64
C SER A 114 -5.50 -10.93 2.85
N GLY A 115 -6.70 -11.36 3.25
CA GLY A 115 -7.45 -12.39 2.52
C GLY A 115 -7.77 -11.98 1.07
N THR A 116 -8.13 -10.71 0.86
CA THR A 116 -8.40 -10.17 -0.48
C THR A 116 -7.15 -10.21 -1.37
N LEU A 117 -5.98 -9.87 -0.83
CA LEU A 117 -4.73 -9.88 -1.58
C LEU A 117 -4.24 -11.30 -1.88
N PHE A 118 -4.42 -12.26 -0.96
CA PHE A 118 -4.16 -13.66 -1.24
C PHE A 118 -5.10 -14.22 -2.31
N LEU A 119 -6.40 -13.89 -2.25
CA LEU A 119 -7.34 -14.26 -3.30
C LEU A 119 -6.95 -13.61 -4.64
N THR A 120 -6.49 -12.36 -4.62
CA THR A 120 -6.01 -11.67 -5.82
C THR A 120 -4.80 -12.38 -6.43
N ALA A 121 -3.87 -12.88 -5.61
CA ALA A 121 -2.75 -13.70 -6.09
C ALA A 121 -3.25 -14.98 -6.78
N MET A 122 -4.22 -15.67 -6.19
CA MET A 122 -4.82 -16.86 -6.80
C MET A 122 -5.55 -16.52 -8.11
N LEU A 123 -6.28 -15.40 -8.15
CA LEU A 123 -6.96 -14.93 -9.35
C LEU A 123 -5.97 -14.57 -10.45
N MET A 124 -4.88 -13.86 -10.14
CA MET A 124 -3.83 -13.56 -11.11
C MET A 124 -3.15 -14.82 -11.65
N ALA A 125 -2.93 -15.83 -10.79
CA ALA A 125 -2.37 -17.11 -11.23
C ALA A 125 -3.36 -17.96 -12.05
N ALA A 126 -4.66 -17.83 -11.79
CA ALA A 126 -5.72 -18.54 -12.51
C ALA A 126 -6.15 -17.85 -13.81
N LEU A 127 -5.92 -16.54 -13.93
CA LEU A 127 -6.14 -15.81 -15.18
C LEU A 127 -5.16 -16.37 -16.22
N PRO A 128 -5.66 -16.80 -17.40
CA PRO A 128 -4.80 -17.42 -18.40
C PRO A 128 -3.92 -16.34 -19.02
N ASP A 129 -2.74 -16.21 -18.46
CA ASP A 129 -1.66 -15.42 -19.01
C ASP A 129 -0.94 -16.27 -20.06
N HIS A 130 -0.76 -15.72 -21.25
CA HIS A 130 0.05 -16.30 -22.32
C HIS A 130 1.43 -16.77 -21.83
N ARG A 131 1.96 -16.15 -20.77
CA ARG A 131 3.26 -16.43 -20.15
C ARG A 131 3.26 -17.68 -19.26
N ILE A 132 2.20 -17.89 -18.47
CA ILE A 132 2.05 -19.07 -17.62
C ILE A 132 1.76 -20.31 -18.46
N SER A 133 0.98 -20.17 -19.54
CA SER A 133 0.70 -21.26 -20.48
C SER A 133 1.96 -21.77 -21.20
N ALA A 134 2.98 -20.93 -21.38
CA ALA A 134 4.28 -21.34 -21.93
C ALA A 134 5.14 -22.15 -20.93
N VAL A 135 4.94 -21.94 -19.62
CA VAL A 135 5.74 -22.57 -18.55
C VAL A 135 5.10 -23.86 -18.03
N LEU A 136 3.76 -23.97 -18.05
CA LEU A 136 3.01 -25.15 -17.61
C LEU A 136 1.96 -25.56 -18.66
N PRO A 137 2.36 -26.28 -19.72
CA PRO A 137 1.40 -26.81 -20.68
C PRO A 137 0.50 -27.85 -20.00
N GLY A 138 -0.81 -27.56 -19.91
CA GLY A 138 -1.84 -28.52 -19.47
C GLY A 138 -2.53 -28.25 -18.13
N VAL A 139 -2.15 -27.21 -17.37
CA VAL A 139 -2.81 -26.87 -16.09
C VAL A 139 -4.14 -26.12 -16.31
N ILE A 140 -4.25 -25.33 -17.39
CA ILE A 140 -5.45 -24.55 -17.71
C ILE A 140 -5.80 -24.76 -19.19
N ASN A 141 -6.61 -25.77 -19.49
CA ASN A 141 -7.14 -26.03 -20.84
C ASN A 141 -8.47 -25.28 -21.05
N LEU A 142 -8.44 -23.94 -21.12
CA LEU A 142 -9.59 -23.21 -21.67
C LEU A 142 -9.44 -23.09 -23.20
N PRO A 143 -10.46 -23.44 -23.99
CA PRO A 143 -10.44 -23.24 -25.44
C PRO A 143 -10.40 -21.73 -25.71
N ARG A 144 -9.26 -21.24 -26.22
CA ARG A 144 -9.06 -19.83 -26.59
C ARG A 144 -9.03 -19.69 -28.11
N GLU A 145 -10.21 -19.71 -28.70
CA GLU A 145 -10.44 -19.10 -30.02
C GLU A 145 -10.34 -17.57 -29.84
N GLY A 146 -9.21 -16.97 -30.21
CA GLY A 146 -9.19 -15.59 -30.71
C GLY A 146 -9.24 -14.41 -29.73
N VAL A 147 -8.80 -14.52 -28.48
CA VAL A 147 -8.64 -13.32 -27.63
C VAL A 147 -7.23 -13.20 -27.04
N GLU A 148 -6.40 -12.41 -27.71
CA GLU A 148 -5.18 -11.80 -27.17
C GLU A 148 -5.57 -10.81 -26.07
N LEU A 149 -6.01 -11.32 -24.91
CA LEU A 149 -6.29 -10.44 -23.77
C LEU A 149 -4.95 -9.88 -23.29
N PRO A 150 -4.79 -8.54 -23.25
CA PRO A 150 -3.61 -7.92 -22.67
C PRO A 150 -3.49 -8.36 -21.20
N ASP A 151 -2.27 -8.63 -20.75
CA ASP A 151 -2.01 -9.04 -19.37
C ASP A 151 -2.48 -7.92 -18.41
N ILE A 152 -3.59 -8.20 -17.74
CA ILE A 152 -4.30 -7.28 -16.83
C ILE A 152 -4.06 -7.67 -15.37
N GLY A 153 -3.33 -8.75 -15.09
CA GLY A 153 -3.11 -9.25 -13.73
C GLY A 153 -2.52 -8.17 -12.83
N LEU A 154 -1.48 -7.49 -13.29
CA LEU A 154 -0.81 -6.44 -12.52
C LEU A 154 -1.68 -5.19 -12.33
N THR A 155 -2.54 -4.88 -13.30
CA THR A 155 -3.51 -3.78 -13.19
C THR A 155 -4.56 -4.11 -12.12
N ILE A 156 -5.11 -5.33 -12.13
CA ILE A 156 -6.04 -5.82 -11.10
C ILE A 156 -5.39 -5.73 -9.72
N PHE A 157 -4.17 -6.24 -9.58
CA PHE A 157 -3.40 -6.12 -8.34
C PHE A 157 -3.23 -4.66 -7.93
N GLY A 158 -2.87 -3.77 -8.85
CA GLY A 158 -2.72 -2.34 -8.61
C GLY A 158 -3.97 -1.69 -8.05
N PHE A 159 -5.15 -1.99 -8.61
CA PHE A 159 -6.43 -1.50 -8.09
C PHE A 159 -6.77 -2.08 -6.72
N VAL A 160 -6.62 -3.40 -6.54
CA VAL A 160 -6.92 -4.05 -5.26
C VAL A 160 -6.00 -3.53 -4.15
N VAL A 161 -4.70 -3.48 -4.39
CA VAL A 161 -3.74 -2.99 -3.38
C VAL A 161 -3.96 -1.51 -3.09
N ALA A 162 -4.26 -0.69 -4.11
CA ALA A 162 -4.60 0.71 -3.91
C ALA A 162 -5.85 0.87 -3.03
N ALA A 163 -6.90 0.08 -3.26
CA ALA A 163 -8.10 0.06 -2.44
C ALA A 163 -7.79 -0.38 -0.99
N CYS A 164 -7.00 -1.44 -0.81
CA CYS A 164 -6.59 -1.95 0.51
C CYS A 164 -5.82 -0.90 1.34
N PHE A 165 -5.04 -0.03 0.70
CA PHE A 165 -4.36 1.09 1.38
C PHE A 165 -5.24 2.35 1.53
N PHE A 166 -6.15 2.59 0.59
CA PHE A 166 -6.95 3.81 0.56
C PHE A 166 -8.04 3.84 1.64
N PHE A 167 -8.84 2.77 1.76
CA PHE A 167 -9.98 2.75 2.69
C PHE A 167 -9.58 2.89 4.18
N PRO A 168 -8.58 2.15 4.69
CA PRO A 168 -8.11 2.35 6.05
C PRO A 168 -7.53 3.76 6.24
N GLY A 169 -6.78 4.26 5.25
CA GLY A 169 -6.21 5.61 5.27
C GLY A 169 -7.27 6.69 5.42
N LEU A 170 -8.39 6.58 4.69
CA LEU A 170 -9.51 7.52 4.79
C LEU A 170 -10.18 7.47 6.16
N LYS A 171 -10.38 6.26 6.71
CA LYS A 171 -10.95 6.09 8.06
C LYS A 171 -10.09 6.78 9.13
N TYR A 172 -8.78 6.56 9.12
CA TYR A 172 -7.87 7.20 10.07
C TYR A 172 -7.81 8.72 9.89
N HIS A 173 -7.89 9.22 8.65
CA HIS A 173 -7.96 10.65 8.39
C HIS A 173 -9.20 11.29 9.03
N ARG A 174 -10.38 10.67 8.85
CA ARG A 174 -11.64 11.13 9.46
C ARG A 174 -11.58 11.13 10.98
N GLN A 175 -11.03 10.08 11.59
CA GLN A 175 -10.85 10.00 13.04
C GLN A 175 -9.93 11.11 13.56
N ARG A 176 -8.87 11.44 12.82
CA ARG A 176 -7.94 12.50 13.20
C ARG A 176 -8.56 13.90 13.09
N LEU A 177 -9.47 14.13 12.14
CA LEU A 177 -10.22 15.38 12.04
C LEU A 177 -11.18 15.53 13.22
N ALA A 178 -11.98 14.50 13.52
CA ALA A 178 -12.91 14.52 14.66
C ALA A 178 -12.19 14.73 16.00
N ALA A 179 -11.01 14.10 16.17
CA ALA A 179 -10.19 14.28 17.38
C ALA A 179 -9.58 15.69 17.49
N ARG A 180 -9.35 16.40 16.38
CA ARG A 180 -8.90 17.80 16.38
C ARG A 180 -10.04 18.74 16.76
N GLU A 181 -11.20 18.58 16.13
CA GLU A 181 -12.41 19.36 16.44
C GLU A 181 -12.78 19.25 17.92
N ALA A 182 -12.75 18.05 18.49
CA ALA A 182 -13.01 17.83 19.91
C ALA A 182 -11.98 18.49 20.84
N ARG A 183 -10.70 18.54 20.43
CA ARG A 183 -9.67 19.26 21.19
C ARG A 183 -9.87 20.77 21.14
N ASP A 184 -10.22 21.30 19.98
CA ASP A 184 -10.44 22.73 19.78
C ASP A 184 -11.68 23.21 20.56
N SER A 185 -12.76 22.41 20.58
CA SER A 185 -13.96 22.72 21.39
C SER A 185 -13.69 22.72 22.89
N VAL A 186 -12.89 21.79 23.39
CA VAL A 186 -12.50 21.75 24.81
C VAL A 186 -11.58 22.91 25.16
N GLY A 187 -10.62 23.24 24.29
CA GLY A 187 -9.75 24.40 24.46
C GLY A 187 -10.52 25.72 24.55
N SER A 188 -11.51 25.92 23.67
CA SER A 188 -12.37 27.10 23.68
C SER A 188 -13.30 27.16 24.90
N ALA A 189 -13.76 26.03 25.43
CA ALA A 189 -14.58 26.00 26.65
C ALA A 189 -13.76 26.40 27.88
N ASN A 190 -12.51 25.91 27.99
CA ASN A 190 -11.62 26.27 29.09
C ASN A 190 -11.25 27.77 29.08
N SER A 191 -10.94 28.35 27.92
CA SER A 191 -10.62 29.79 27.84
C SER A 191 -11.80 30.69 28.23
N ASN A 192 -13.03 30.28 27.92
CA ASN A 192 -14.24 30.99 28.32
C ASN A 192 -14.49 30.88 29.84
N SER A 193 -14.11 29.77 30.46
CA SER A 193 -14.22 29.63 31.93
C SER A 193 -13.16 30.44 32.69
N GLU A 194 -11.92 30.52 32.20
CA GLU A 194 -10.88 31.37 32.80
C GLU A 194 -11.21 32.86 32.71
N SER A 195 -11.76 33.32 31.57
CA SER A 195 -12.19 34.71 31.42
C SER A 195 -13.39 35.07 32.31
N ALA A 196 -14.30 34.13 32.58
CA ALA A 196 -15.41 34.35 33.52
C ALA A 196 -14.96 34.40 34.99
N VAL A 197 -13.90 33.69 35.37
CA VAL A 197 -13.34 33.68 36.74
C VAL A 197 -12.48 34.93 37.02
N VAL A 198 -11.90 35.56 36.00
CA VAL A 198 -11.03 36.74 36.14
C VAL A 198 -11.81 38.07 36.08
N SER A 199 -13.13 38.06 36.16
CA SER A 199 -13.93 39.29 36.33
C SER A 199 -14.28 39.51 37.80
N PRO A 200 -13.42 40.17 38.62
CA PRO A 200 -13.80 40.57 39.96
C PRO A 200 -14.84 41.68 39.89
N THR A 201 -15.98 41.40 40.50
CA THR A 201 -16.94 42.29 41.12
C THR A 201 -16.44 43.74 41.32
N GLU A 202 -16.63 44.61 40.33
CA GLU A 202 -16.78 46.05 40.59
C GLU A 202 -18.20 46.25 41.10
N THR A 203 -18.39 46.14 42.42
CA THR A 203 -19.62 46.58 43.06
C THR A 203 -19.30 47.19 44.41
N ASN A 204 -19.74 48.45 44.57
CA ASN A 204 -19.80 49.28 45.76
C ASN A 204 -18.54 50.05 46.20
N ALA A 205 -18.44 51.28 45.70
CA ALA A 205 -17.96 52.42 46.48
C ALA A 205 -18.64 53.71 46.01
N SER A 206 -19.89 53.92 46.42
CA SER A 206 -20.54 55.24 46.39
C SER A 206 -21.55 55.34 47.52
N GLU A 207 -21.08 55.80 48.68
CA GLU A 207 -21.80 56.63 49.65
C GLU A 207 -20.83 57.12 50.74
#